data_AF-A0A1Q5EMB4-F1
#
_entry.id   AF-A0A1Q5EMB4-F1
#
_cell.length_a   1.000
_cell.length_b   1.000
_cell.length_c   1.000
_cell.angle_alpha   90.00
_cell.angle_beta   90.00
_cell.angle_gamma   90.00
#
_symmetry.space_group_name_H-M   'P 1'
#
loop_
_entity.id
_entity.type
_entity.pdbx_description
1 polymer ?
#
loop_
_entity_poly.entity_id
_entity_poly.type
_entity_poly.pdbx_seq_one_letter_code
_entity_poly.pdbx_strand_id
1 'polypeptide(L)'
;MTTAVRGTLLAAAPLLSLVPLMADAYARTGSDAPTTDATCVFNGRGTFADAVEPGGVSVPVADTLVVTGTVTCVDQGGAPVASGKFARTVTVPAARCTGDEHGDTSSTTVYWSDTAISTFELDRTEVVKVNGTASLDVSGHVAANSARFADDTVRGLGTSTGAGCGTSAGERAVDSTLVLRFGR
;
A
#
# COMPACT_ATOMS: atom_id res chain seq x y z
N MET A 1 -51.98 5.37 69.53
CA MET A 1 -51.09 5.82 68.43
C MET A 1 -50.02 4.75 68.26
N THR A 2 -50.22 3.77 67.38
CA THR A 2 -49.86 3.78 65.94
C THR A 2 -48.38 3.48 65.73
N THR A 3 -48.08 2.20 65.41
CA THR A 3 -47.04 1.63 64.48
C THR A 3 -45.58 2.10 64.59
N ALA A 4 -44.51 1.34 64.36
CA ALA A 4 -44.22 0.05 63.72
C ALA A 4 -42.69 -0.24 63.93
N VAL A 5 -42.26 -1.48 64.19
CA VAL A 5 -41.50 -2.38 63.29
C VAL A 5 -39.96 -2.21 63.27
N ARG A 6 -39.27 -3.33 63.64
CA ARG A 6 -38.03 -3.96 63.12
C ARG A 6 -36.87 -3.01 62.70
N GLY A 7 -35.63 -3.10 63.20
CA GLY A 7 -34.81 -4.28 63.49
C GLY A 7 -34.02 -4.71 62.24
N THR A 8 -32.71 -4.45 62.16
CA THR A 8 -31.72 -5.26 61.41
C THR A 8 -30.28 -4.79 61.62
N LEU A 9 -29.41 -5.74 61.98
CA LEU A 9 -27.96 -5.67 61.84
C LEU A 9 -27.56 -5.63 60.36
N LEU A 10 -26.54 -4.84 60.04
CA LEU A 10 -25.86 -4.83 58.74
C LEU A 10 -24.88 -6.01 58.66
N ALA A 11 -25.21 -7.00 57.84
CA ALA A 11 -24.26 -7.99 57.31
C ALA A 11 -24.70 -8.44 55.90
N ALA A 12 -23.88 -8.18 54.89
CA ALA A 12 -23.86 -8.84 53.56
C ALA A 12 -22.63 -8.28 52.78
N ALA A 13 -21.56 -9.04 52.61
CA ALA A 13 -21.28 -10.01 51.54
C ALA A 13 -20.53 -9.38 50.33
N PRO A 14 -19.42 -9.98 49.86
CA PRO A 14 -18.65 -9.47 48.73
C PRO A 14 -19.38 -9.75 47.42
N LEU A 15 -19.56 -8.72 46.59
CA LEU A 15 -20.14 -8.86 45.26
C LEU A 15 -19.11 -9.48 44.31
N LEU A 16 -19.35 -10.74 43.96
CA LEU A 16 -18.87 -11.38 42.74
C LEU A 16 -19.36 -10.57 41.52
N SER A 17 -18.46 -9.82 40.88
CA SER A 17 -18.71 -9.33 39.53
C SER A 17 -18.28 -10.39 38.53
N LEU A 18 -19.26 -10.92 37.80
CA LEU A 18 -19.09 -11.77 36.62
C LEU A 18 -18.07 -11.16 35.67
N VAL A 19 -16.97 -11.85 35.41
CA VAL A 19 -16.13 -11.63 34.23
C VAL A 19 -16.66 -12.61 33.17
N PRO A 20 -17.33 -12.16 32.09
CA PRO A 20 -17.57 -13.05 30.98
C PRO A 20 -16.23 -13.36 30.30
N LEU A 21 -15.97 -14.66 30.14
CA LEU A 21 -14.90 -15.20 29.34
C LEU A 21 -14.88 -14.52 27.96
N MET A 22 -13.76 -13.91 27.60
CA MET A 22 -13.35 -13.75 26.20
C MET A 22 -12.24 -14.76 25.93
N ALA A 23 -12.59 -16.04 26.07
CA ALA A 23 -11.92 -17.10 25.32
C ALA A 23 -12.41 -17.00 23.87
N ASP A 24 -11.55 -17.38 22.93
CA ASP A 24 -11.73 -17.36 21.47
C ASP A 24 -11.56 -16.02 20.74
N ALA A 25 -10.31 -15.59 20.65
CA ALA A 25 -9.82 -14.90 19.45
C ALA A 25 -8.64 -15.64 18.77
N TYR A 26 -8.41 -16.91 19.11
CA TYR A 26 -7.43 -17.78 18.46
C TYR A 26 -8.14 -18.84 17.60
N ALA A 27 -8.97 -18.39 16.67
CA ALA A 27 -9.46 -19.21 15.57
C ALA A 27 -9.98 -18.32 14.43
N ARG A 28 -9.08 -17.62 13.75
CA ARG A 28 -9.30 -17.20 12.36
C ARG A 28 -8.14 -17.68 11.49
N THR A 29 -8.04 -19.00 11.35
CA THR A 29 -7.52 -19.60 10.10
C THR A 29 -8.67 -19.63 9.10
N GLY A 30 -9.08 -18.43 8.68
CA GLY A 30 -9.96 -18.19 7.56
C GLY A 30 -9.29 -17.06 6.80
N SER A 31 -8.87 -17.35 5.57
CA SER A 31 -8.38 -16.36 4.61
C SER A 31 -9.54 -15.46 4.17
N ASP A 32 -10.18 -14.78 5.10
CA ASP A 32 -11.10 -13.69 4.77
C ASP A 32 -10.22 -12.53 4.32
N ALA A 33 -10.08 -12.42 2.99
CA ALA A 33 -9.52 -11.27 2.34
C ALA A 33 -10.11 -10.01 2.97
N PRO A 34 -9.31 -8.97 3.32
CA PRO A 34 -9.89 -7.66 3.54
C PRO A 34 -10.62 -7.28 2.25
N THR A 35 -11.94 -7.26 2.34
CA THR A 35 -12.89 -6.93 1.26
C THR A 35 -13.54 -5.57 1.51
N THR A 36 -12.95 -4.80 2.42
CA THR A 36 -13.42 -3.50 2.87
C THR A 36 -12.62 -2.44 2.14
N ASP A 37 -13.28 -1.34 1.73
CA ASP A 37 -12.63 -0.16 1.17
C ASP A 37 -11.45 0.25 2.05
N ALA A 38 -10.24 0.16 1.51
CA ALA A 38 -9.02 0.47 2.23
C ALA A 38 -8.27 1.63 1.58
N THR A 39 -7.34 2.20 2.34
CA THR A 39 -6.30 3.07 1.81
C THR A 39 -4.96 2.38 2.06
N CYS A 40 -4.23 2.06 1.00
CA CYS A 40 -2.88 1.49 1.07
C CYS A 40 -1.84 2.53 0.65
N VAL A 41 -0.80 2.68 1.45
CA VAL A 41 0.38 3.50 1.13
C VAL A 41 1.49 2.57 0.68
N PHE A 42 1.98 2.77 -0.53
CA PHE A 42 3.12 2.10 -1.13
C PHE A 42 4.33 3.03 -1.06
N ASN A 43 5.42 2.57 -0.48
CA ASN A 43 6.70 3.27 -0.46
C ASN A 43 7.73 2.41 -1.17
N GLY A 44 8.16 2.85 -2.35
CA GLY A 44 9.06 2.13 -3.24
C GLY A 44 10.38 2.86 -3.43
N ARG A 45 11.44 2.08 -3.62
CA ARG A 45 12.73 2.53 -4.12
C ARG A 45 13.03 1.79 -5.41
N GLY A 46 13.15 2.56 -6.47
CA GLY A 46 13.55 2.13 -7.80
C GLY A 46 15.07 2.16 -7.94
N THR A 47 15.63 1.19 -8.66
CA THR A 47 17.01 1.19 -9.15
C THR A 47 17.02 0.79 -10.61
N PHE A 48 17.73 1.57 -11.44
CA PHE A 48 17.92 1.23 -12.85
C PHE A 48 18.89 0.05 -13.00
N ALA A 49 18.57 -0.87 -13.90
CA ALA A 49 19.39 -2.07 -14.15
C ALA A 49 20.72 -1.70 -14.82
N ASP A 50 20.69 -0.81 -15.80
CA ASP A 50 21.85 -0.40 -16.60
C ASP A 50 22.29 1.04 -16.28
N ALA A 51 22.46 1.35 -14.99
CA ALA A 51 22.84 2.68 -14.53
C ALA A 51 24.16 3.16 -15.17
N VAL A 52 24.14 4.34 -15.80
CA VAL A 52 25.35 4.96 -16.35
C VAL A 52 26.28 5.40 -15.21
N GLU A 53 27.53 4.94 -15.24
CA GLU A 53 28.56 5.34 -14.26
C GLU A 53 28.79 6.87 -14.27
N PRO A 54 29.15 7.49 -13.13
CA PRO A 54 29.43 8.92 -13.07
C PRO A 54 30.48 9.34 -14.10
N GLY A 55 30.15 10.33 -14.94
CA GLY A 55 31.01 10.79 -16.04
C GLY A 55 30.86 10.01 -17.35
N GLY A 56 30.00 8.98 -17.39
CA GLY A 56 29.62 8.27 -18.60
C GLY A 56 28.69 9.08 -19.50
N VAL A 57 28.66 8.72 -20.79
CA VAL A 57 27.77 9.34 -21.78
C VAL A 57 26.40 8.69 -21.67
N SER A 58 25.35 9.50 -21.47
CA SER A 58 23.97 9.02 -21.58
C SER A 58 23.65 8.73 -23.04
N VAL A 59 23.48 7.45 -23.38
CA VAL A 59 22.99 7.02 -24.69
C VAL A 59 21.50 6.68 -24.52
N PRO A 60 20.61 7.11 -25.42
CA PRO A 60 19.19 6.76 -25.36
C PRO A 60 19.02 5.26 -25.66
N VAL A 61 19.07 4.46 -24.60
CA VAL A 61 18.79 3.01 -24.62
C VAL A 61 17.60 2.77 -23.71
N ALA A 62 16.77 1.77 -24.05
CA ALA A 62 15.70 1.36 -23.15
C ALA A 62 16.33 0.76 -21.89
N ASP A 63 15.81 1.12 -20.73
CA ASP A 63 16.31 0.64 -19.43
C ASP A 63 15.16 -0.03 -18.67
N THR A 64 15.52 -0.74 -17.61
CA THR A 64 14.59 -1.41 -16.71
C THR A 64 14.76 -0.83 -15.32
N LEU A 65 13.70 -0.19 -14.81
CA LEU A 65 13.62 0.26 -13.42
C LEU A 65 13.04 -0.87 -12.57
N VAL A 66 13.82 -1.38 -11.64
CA VAL A 66 13.37 -2.35 -10.63
C VAL A 66 12.96 -1.58 -9.38
N VAL A 67 11.69 -1.64 -9.01
CA VAL A 67 11.13 -0.99 -7.82
C VAL A 67 10.83 -2.03 -6.77
N THR A 68 11.37 -1.85 -5.57
CA THR A 68 11.04 -2.67 -4.40
C THR A 68 10.59 -1.78 -3.26
N GLY A 69 9.70 -2.27 -2.41
CA GLY A 69 9.12 -1.41 -1.39
C GLY A 69 8.26 -2.11 -0.35
N THR A 70 7.61 -1.28 0.46
CA THR A 70 6.64 -1.71 1.48
C THR A 70 5.25 -1.19 1.14
N VAL A 71 4.24 -1.91 1.60
CA VAL A 71 2.86 -1.48 1.55
C VAL A 71 2.23 -1.60 2.93
N THR A 72 1.45 -0.60 3.30
CA THR A 72 0.66 -0.58 4.54
C THR A 72 -0.74 -0.09 4.25
N CYS A 73 -1.74 -0.84 4.70
CA CYS A 73 -3.14 -0.60 4.41
C CYS A 73 -3.93 -0.39 5.70
N VAL A 74 -4.83 0.58 5.66
CA VAL A 74 -5.82 0.87 6.73
C VAL A 74 -7.22 0.87 6.17
N ASP A 75 -8.22 0.55 7.00
CA ASP A 75 -9.63 0.72 6.64
C ASP A 75 -10.06 2.21 6.70
N GLN A 76 -11.33 2.48 6.41
CA GLN A 76 -11.91 3.82 6.48
C GLN A 76 -11.84 4.47 7.88
N GLY A 77 -11.76 3.65 8.94
CA GLY A 77 -11.59 4.10 10.32
C GLY A 77 -10.13 4.32 10.72
N GLY A 78 -9.18 4.01 9.83
CA GLY A 78 -7.74 4.09 10.10
C GLY A 78 -7.17 2.87 10.83
N ALA A 79 -7.95 1.79 11.02
CA ALA A 79 -7.44 0.58 11.65
C ALA A 79 -6.55 -0.19 10.66
N PRO A 80 -5.40 -0.74 11.09
CA PRO A 80 -4.53 -1.54 10.22
C PRO A 80 -5.25 -2.79 9.70
N VAL A 81 -5.20 -3.02 8.38
CA VAL A 81 -5.83 -4.20 7.74
C VAL A 81 -4.83 -5.13 7.04
N ALA A 82 -3.74 -4.58 6.51
CA ALA A 82 -2.71 -5.38 5.84
C ALA A 82 -1.37 -4.64 5.79
N SER A 83 -0.28 -5.40 5.75
CA SER A 83 1.06 -4.89 5.44
C SER A 83 1.80 -5.92 4.61
N GLY A 84 2.79 -5.47 3.86
CA GLY A 84 3.57 -6.34 3.00
C GLY A 84 4.77 -5.66 2.37
N LYS A 85 5.42 -6.40 1.48
CA LYS A 85 6.46 -5.92 0.59
C LYS A 85 5.98 -6.06 -0.84
N PHE A 86 6.51 -5.25 -1.75
CA PHE A 86 6.20 -5.38 -3.16
C PHE A 86 7.45 -5.30 -4.01
N ALA A 87 7.33 -5.86 -5.21
CA ALA A 87 8.29 -5.69 -6.28
C ALA A 87 7.53 -5.40 -7.58
N ARG A 88 8.10 -4.51 -8.38
CA ARG A 88 7.61 -4.12 -9.70
C ARG A 88 8.79 -3.85 -10.61
N THR A 89 8.63 -4.16 -11.88
CA THR A 89 9.57 -3.80 -12.93
C THR A 89 8.89 -2.86 -13.91
N VAL A 90 9.58 -1.81 -14.34
CA VAL A 90 9.09 -0.85 -15.34
C VAL A 90 10.11 -0.75 -16.46
N THR A 91 9.68 -1.00 -17.69
CA THR A 91 10.49 -0.73 -18.87
C THR A 91 10.40 0.75 -19.20
N VAL A 92 11.55 1.43 -19.25
CA VAL A 92 11.67 2.85 -19.60
C VAL A 92 12.18 2.94 -21.03
N PRO A 93 11.34 3.38 -22.01
CA PRO A 93 11.75 3.45 -23.40
C PRO A 93 12.80 4.54 -23.66
N ALA A 94 13.76 4.24 -24.53
CA ALA A 94 14.85 5.15 -24.93
C ALA A 94 14.40 6.57 -25.35
N ALA A 95 13.20 6.70 -25.92
CA ALA A 95 12.69 7.93 -26.52
C ALA A 95 11.70 8.71 -25.64
N ARG A 96 11.25 8.15 -24.50
CA ARG A 96 10.11 8.71 -23.74
C ARG A 96 10.47 9.50 -22.50
N CYS A 97 11.76 9.71 -22.28
CA CYS A 97 12.28 10.46 -21.15
C CYS A 97 12.13 11.98 -21.29
N THR A 98 11.00 12.46 -21.81
CA THR A 98 10.69 13.88 -21.99
C THR A 98 9.91 14.47 -20.83
N GLY A 99 9.32 13.63 -19.96
CA GLY A 99 8.42 14.08 -18.91
C GLY A 99 6.93 14.03 -19.25
N ASP A 100 6.59 13.58 -20.46
CA ASP A 100 5.22 13.45 -20.97
C ASP A 100 4.75 11.98 -21.02
N GLU A 101 5.29 11.14 -20.13
CA GLU A 101 4.90 9.75 -20.05
C GLU A 101 3.46 9.64 -19.51
N HIS A 102 2.50 9.48 -20.42
CA HIS A 102 1.07 9.39 -20.13
C HIS A 102 0.51 8.04 -20.60
N GLY A 103 -0.32 7.40 -19.76
CA GLY A 103 -1.05 6.19 -20.11
C GLY A 103 -0.26 4.89 -20.00
N ASP A 104 0.84 4.88 -19.26
CA ASP A 104 1.64 3.67 -19.05
C ASP A 104 0.90 2.66 -18.15
N THR A 105 1.01 1.38 -18.51
CA THR A 105 0.49 0.26 -17.72
C THR A 105 1.59 -0.39 -16.89
N SER A 106 1.22 -1.02 -15.79
CA SER A 106 2.17 -1.79 -14.99
C SER A 106 1.51 -2.82 -14.10
N SER A 107 2.27 -3.85 -13.76
CA SER A 107 1.88 -4.85 -12.77
C SER A 107 2.78 -4.76 -11.54
N THR A 108 2.18 -4.79 -10.35
CA THR A 108 2.88 -4.80 -9.07
C THR A 108 2.47 -6.04 -8.27
N THR A 109 3.43 -6.87 -7.91
CA THR A 109 3.19 -8.02 -7.04
C THR A 109 3.45 -7.63 -5.59
N VAL A 110 2.45 -7.82 -4.75
CA VAL A 110 2.54 -7.64 -3.30
C VAL A 110 2.63 -9.01 -2.62
N TYR A 111 3.63 -9.14 -1.77
CA TYR A 111 3.82 -10.22 -0.83
C TYR A 111 3.42 -9.72 0.55
N TRP A 112 2.26 -10.17 1.03
CA TRP A 112 1.73 -9.80 2.33
C TRP A 112 2.54 -10.45 3.46
N SER A 113 2.47 -9.87 4.66
CA SER A 113 3.21 -10.36 5.83
C SER A 113 2.83 -11.79 6.25
N ASP A 114 1.64 -12.25 5.86
CA ASP A 114 1.14 -13.63 6.07
C ASP A 114 1.50 -14.57 4.91
N THR A 115 2.39 -14.16 4.00
CA THR A 115 2.83 -14.87 2.78
C THR A 115 1.82 -14.97 1.65
N ALA A 116 0.61 -14.43 1.85
CA ALA A 116 -0.37 -14.31 0.78
C ALA A 116 0.15 -13.37 -0.33
N ILE A 117 -0.36 -13.53 -1.55
CA ILE A 117 0.09 -12.76 -2.71
C ILE A 117 -1.10 -12.03 -3.34
N SER A 118 -0.88 -10.81 -3.82
CA SER A 118 -1.86 -10.07 -4.63
C SER A 118 -1.15 -9.33 -5.77
N THR A 119 -1.85 -9.22 -6.89
CA THR A 119 -1.35 -8.57 -8.10
C THR A 119 -2.20 -7.34 -8.38
N PHE A 120 -1.54 -6.18 -8.45
CA PHE A 120 -2.15 -4.90 -8.74
C PHE A 120 -1.83 -4.55 -10.18
N GLU A 121 -2.85 -4.43 -11.02
CA GLU A 121 -2.75 -4.08 -12.42
C GLU A 121 -3.13 -2.61 -12.57
N LEU A 122 -2.14 -1.75 -12.78
CA LEU A 122 -2.35 -0.33 -13.03
C LEU A 122 -2.50 -0.14 -14.54
N ASP A 123 -3.72 0.16 -14.97
CA ASP A 123 -4.12 0.31 -16.37
C ASP A 123 -3.80 1.70 -16.94
N ARG A 124 -3.56 2.67 -16.06
CA ARG A 124 -3.17 4.02 -16.43
C ARG A 124 -2.31 4.65 -15.36
N THR A 125 -1.20 5.25 -15.80
CA THR A 125 -0.36 6.14 -15.00
C THR A 125 -0.22 7.45 -15.76
N GLU A 126 -0.62 8.55 -15.14
CA GLU A 126 -0.42 9.91 -15.62
C GLU A 126 0.69 10.55 -14.79
N VAL A 127 1.62 11.23 -15.45
CA VAL A 127 2.79 11.84 -14.80
C VAL A 127 2.84 13.33 -15.07
N VAL A 128 3.07 14.13 -14.03
CA VAL A 128 3.36 15.57 -14.15
C VAL A 128 4.67 15.86 -13.44
N LYS A 129 5.69 16.32 -14.16
CA LYS A 129 7.03 16.57 -13.60
C LYS A 129 7.28 18.07 -13.34
N VAL A 130 7.75 18.41 -12.14
CA VAL A 130 8.20 19.75 -11.77
C VAL A 130 9.47 19.63 -10.92
N ASN A 131 10.56 20.29 -11.32
CA ASN A 131 11.83 20.34 -10.58
C ASN A 131 12.34 18.98 -10.07
N GLY A 132 12.37 17.95 -10.92
CA GLY A 132 12.88 16.61 -10.56
C GLY A 132 11.94 15.78 -9.67
N THR A 133 10.74 16.28 -9.40
CA THR A 133 9.66 15.54 -8.74
C THR A 133 8.55 15.26 -9.75
N ALA A 134 8.11 14.01 -9.81
CA ALA A 134 6.96 13.56 -10.60
C ALA A 134 5.75 13.38 -9.68
N SER A 135 4.63 14.02 -9.99
CA SER A 135 3.32 13.67 -9.46
C SER A 135 2.73 12.54 -10.30
N LEU A 136 2.14 11.55 -9.64
CA LEU A 136 1.55 10.37 -10.24
C LEU A 136 0.04 10.37 -9.98
N ASP A 137 -0.77 10.19 -11.02
CA ASP A 137 -2.18 9.82 -10.92
C ASP A 137 -2.37 8.46 -11.59
N VAL A 138 -2.82 7.47 -10.82
CA VAL A 138 -2.92 6.09 -11.26
C VAL A 138 -4.32 5.55 -11.13
N SER A 139 -4.65 4.64 -12.04
CA SER A 139 -5.83 3.81 -11.91
C SER A 139 -5.64 2.42 -12.46
N GLY A 140 -6.42 1.49 -11.93
CA GLY A 140 -6.50 0.14 -12.44
C GLY A 140 -7.35 -0.73 -11.53
N HIS A 141 -6.92 -1.96 -11.31
CA HIS A 141 -7.64 -2.94 -10.51
C HIS A 141 -6.71 -3.95 -9.83
N VAL A 142 -7.25 -4.71 -8.90
CA VAL A 142 -6.55 -5.85 -8.29
C VAL A 142 -7.01 -7.13 -8.98
N ALA A 143 -6.07 -7.95 -9.46
CA ALA A 143 -6.39 -9.16 -10.21
C ALA A 143 -7.29 -10.10 -9.40
N ALA A 144 -8.27 -10.73 -10.07
CA ALA A 144 -9.28 -11.58 -9.45
C ALA A 144 -8.72 -12.76 -8.61
N ASN A 145 -7.52 -13.24 -8.95
CA ASN A 145 -6.85 -14.34 -8.24
C ASN A 145 -6.02 -13.85 -7.02
N SER A 146 -6.10 -12.58 -6.67
CA SER A 146 -5.38 -11.99 -5.54
C SER A 146 -5.96 -12.44 -4.21
N ALA A 147 -5.10 -12.70 -3.23
CA ALA A 147 -5.55 -13.08 -1.90
C ALA A 147 -6.22 -11.94 -1.10
N ARG A 148 -6.00 -10.68 -1.48
CA ARG A 148 -6.57 -9.49 -0.82
C ARG A 148 -7.08 -8.51 -1.87
N PHE A 149 -8.18 -7.84 -1.59
CA PHE A 149 -8.79 -6.80 -2.45
C PHE A 149 -9.11 -7.27 -3.87
N ALA A 150 -9.24 -8.57 -4.12
CA ALA A 150 -9.53 -9.10 -5.45
C ALA A 150 -10.76 -8.42 -6.06
N ASP A 151 -10.63 -8.09 -7.34
CA ASP A 151 -11.63 -7.38 -8.16
C ASP A 151 -11.91 -5.93 -7.74
N ASP A 152 -11.23 -5.39 -6.73
CA ASP A 152 -11.39 -3.99 -6.36
C ASP A 152 -10.78 -3.06 -7.42
N THR A 153 -11.46 -1.96 -7.70
CA THR A 153 -10.91 -0.86 -8.50
C THR A 153 -9.91 -0.09 -7.66
N VAL A 154 -8.82 0.33 -8.31
CA VAL A 154 -7.74 1.11 -7.72
C VAL A 154 -7.75 2.52 -8.29
N ARG A 155 -7.69 3.51 -7.40
CA ARG A 155 -7.36 4.90 -7.73
C ARG A 155 -6.26 5.37 -6.80
N GLY A 156 -5.28 6.10 -7.30
CA GLY A 156 -4.21 6.56 -6.43
C GLY A 156 -3.53 7.82 -6.90
N LEU A 157 -2.98 8.53 -5.92
CA LEU A 157 -2.14 9.69 -6.14
C LEU A 157 -0.81 9.46 -5.44
N GLY A 158 0.27 9.90 -6.07
CA GLY A 158 1.61 9.69 -5.53
C GLY A 158 2.60 10.74 -5.98
N THR A 159 3.77 10.67 -5.38
CA THR A 159 4.93 11.45 -5.79
C THR A 159 6.10 10.51 -5.96
N SER A 160 6.90 10.76 -6.98
CA SER A 160 8.14 10.07 -7.27
C SER A 160 9.25 11.11 -7.39
N THR A 161 10.31 10.94 -6.63
CA THR A 161 11.47 11.83 -6.60
C THR A 161 12.69 11.03 -7.00
N GLY A 162 13.37 11.48 -8.04
CA GLY A 162 14.64 10.91 -8.47
C GLY A 162 15.08 11.57 -9.75
N ALA A 163 16.38 11.80 -9.91
CA ALA A 163 16.94 12.22 -11.17
C ALA A 163 17.05 11.01 -12.12
N GLY A 164 15.90 10.62 -12.68
CA GLY A 164 15.78 9.59 -13.69
C GLY A 164 15.42 10.20 -15.03
N CYS A 165 16.26 9.93 -16.03
CA CYS A 165 16.13 10.29 -17.43
C CYS A 165 16.28 11.80 -17.77
N GLY A 166 17.31 12.12 -18.57
CA GLY A 166 17.63 13.50 -18.99
C GLY A 166 18.57 14.29 -18.08
N THR A 167 19.02 13.72 -16.95
CA THR A 167 20.02 14.35 -16.07
C THR A 167 21.43 13.86 -16.40
N SER A 168 22.34 14.80 -16.65
CA SER A 168 23.77 14.49 -16.78
C SER A 168 24.34 14.07 -15.42
N ALA A 169 24.93 12.88 -15.39
CA ALA A 169 25.64 12.25 -14.27
C ALA A 169 24.78 11.76 -13.07
N GLY A 170 24.29 10.52 -13.19
CA GLY A 170 24.44 9.52 -12.13
C GLY A 170 23.60 9.66 -10.85
N GLU A 171 22.27 9.67 -10.94
CA GLU A 171 21.46 9.18 -9.81
C GLU A 171 20.83 7.83 -10.14
N ARG A 172 21.08 6.87 -9.25
CA ARG A 172 20.81 5.44 -9.43
C ARG A 172 19.48 5.00 -8.83
N ALA A 173 18.76 5.92 -8.19
CA ALA A 173 17.61 5.57 -7.39
C ALA A 173 16.47 6.59 -7.51
N VAL A 174 15.25 6.06 -7.55
CA VAL A 174 14.01 6.84 -7.54
C VAL A 174 13.22 6.41 -6.33
N ASP A 175 13.03 7.31 -5.36
CA ASP A 175 12.15 7.04 -4.23
C ASP A 175 10.73 7.48 -4.61
N SER A 176 9.73 6.66 -4.31
CA SER A 176 8.33 6.91 -4.70
C SER A 176 7.38 6.57 -3.57
N THR A 177 6.41 7.44 -3.34
CA THR A 177 5.28 7.19 -2.44
C THR A 177 4.00 7.26 -3.26
N LEU A 178 3.16 6.25 -3.14
CA LEU A 178 1.89 6.15 -3.83
C LEU A 178 0.80 5.77 -2.84
N VAL A 179 -0.26 6.56 -2.78
CA VAL A 179 -1.43 6.29 -1.93
C VAL A 179 -2.54 5.76 -2.81
N LEU A 180 -2.90 4.50 -2.63
CA LEU A 180 -3.98 3.82 -3.32
C LEU A 180 -5.22 3.77 -2.45
N ARG A 181 -6.38 4.01 -3.05
CA ARG A 181 -7.70 3.77 -2.49
C ARG A 181 -8.38 2.67 -3.29
N PHE A 182 -9.03 1.78 -2.57
CA PHE A 182 -9.83 0.70 -3.13
C PHE A 182 -11.30 1.06 -3.07
N GLY A 183 -12.03 0.70 -4.11
CA GLY A 183 -13.48 0.79 -4.16
C GLY A 183 -14.02 -0.29 -5.10
N ARG A 184 -15.23 -0.75 -4.81
CA ARG A 184 -15.98 -1.68 -5.66
C ARG A 184 -17.01 -0.96 -6.52
#